data_AF-A0A1B7MJV4-F1
#
_entry.id   AF-A0A1B7MJV4-F1
#
_cell.length_a   1.000
_cell.length_b   1.000
_cell.length_c   1.000
_cell.angle_alpha   90.00
_cell.angle_beta   90.00
_cell.angle_gamma   90.00
#
_symmetry.space_group_name_H-M   'P 1'
#
loop_
_entity.id
_entity.type
_entity.pdbx_description
1 polymer ?
#
loop_
_entity_poly.entity_id
_entity_poly.type
_entity_poly.pdbx_seq_one_letter_code
_entity_poly.pdbx_strand_id
1 'polypeptide(L)'
;MVTHALFNSASGYAVFDVKLHENIGSRIKSIQDSIDDLSKWSRLSALENINDISEGIVNEHLKSLLELNLSKPKKGSNTILAASAATLAWSISDALGIQCDA
;
A
#
# COMPACT_ATOMS: atom_id res chain seq x y z
N MET A 1 -8.09 -6.68 -9.76
CA MET A 1 -6.71 -6.29 -10.10
C MET A 1 -6.38 -5.07 -9.28
N VAL A 2 -5.29 -5.11 -8.52
CA VAL A 2 -4.84 -4.00 -7.68
C VAL A 2 -4.64 -2.75 -8.55
N THR A 3 -5.19 -1.62 -8.12
CA THR A 3 -5.05 -0.34 -8.84
C THR A 3 -4.08 0.60 -8.14
N HIS A 4 -3.95 0.49 -6.82
CA HIS A 4 -3.02 1.30 -6.04
C HIS A 4 -2.26 0.42 -5.05
N ALA A 5 -1.04 0.82 -4.70
CA ALA A 5 -0.25 0.14 -3.67
C ALA A 5 0.13 1.13 -2.56
N LEU A 6 -0.12 0.73 -1.31
CA LEU A 6 0.35 1.44 -0.12
C LEU A 6 1.76 0.94 0.22
N PHE A 7 2.70 1.86 0.32
CA PHE A 7 4.03 1.61 0.83
C PHE A 7 4.27 2.43 2.10
N ASN A 8 4.82 1.80 3.12
CA ASN A 8 5.28 2.45 4.33
C ASN A 8 6.81 2.41 4.41
N SER A 9 7.39 3.54 4.79
CA SER A 9 8.82 3.74 5.01
C SER A 9 9.03 4.40 6.37
N ALA A 10 10.27 4.39 6.85
CA ALA A 10 10.67 5.20 7.99
C ALA A 10 10.42 6.70 7.77
N SER A 11 10.38 7.15 6.50
CA SER A 11 10.09 8.53 6.11
C SER A 11 8.58 8.85 5.97
N GLY A 12 7.68 7.89 6.22
CA GLY A 12 6.23 8.06 6.08
C GLY A 12 5.60 7.11 5.07
N TYR A 13 4.48 7.52 4.48
CA TYR A 13 3.67 6.71 3.57
C TYR A 13 3.72 7.21 2.13
N ALA A 14 3.61 6.29 1.20
CA ALA A 14 3.44 6.57 -0.22
C ALA A 14 2.30 5.72 -0.80
N VAL A 15 1.49 6.32 -1.67
CA VAL A 15 0.46 5.62 -2.45
C VAL A 15 0.87 5.70 -3.92
N PHE A 16 0.98 4.55 -4.55
CA PHE A 16 1.39 4.44 -5.95
C PHE A 16 0.25 3.94 -6.82
N ASP A 17 0.10 4.52 -8.02
CA ASP A 17 -0.72 3.95 -9.08
C ASP A 17 -0.02 2.71 -9.67
N VAL A 18 -0.70 1.57 -9.67
CA VAL A 18 -0.20 0.36 -10.30
C VAL A 18 -0.55 0.42 -11.80
N LYS A 19 0.48 0.59 -12.65
CA LYS A 19 0.31 0.61 -14.13
C LYS A 19 0.53 -0.76 -14.78
N LEU A 20 1.41 -1.58 -14.21
CA LEU A 20 1.70 -2.93 -14.67
C LEU A 20 1.64 -3.91 -13.49
N HIS A 21 1.10 -5.09 -13.74
CA HIS A 21 1.09 -6.21 -12.80
C HIS A 21 1.25 -7.50 -13.61
N GLU A 22 2.27 -8.29 -13.30
CA GLU A 22 2.61 -9.53 -14.00
C GLU A 22 2.46 -10.73 -13.04
N ASN A 23 1.40 -11.52 -13.22
CA ASN A 23 1.08 -12.62 -12.30
C ASN A 23 1.67 -13.97 -12.74
N ILE A 24 1.56 -14.27 -14.05
CA ILE A 24 1.96 -15.54 -14.64
C ILE A 24 3.49 -15.65 -14.69
N GLY A 25 4.16 -14.57 -15.13
CA GLY A 25 5.61 -14.50 -15.22
C GLY A 25 6.35 -14.17 -13.92
N SER A 26 5.64 -13.98 -12.80
CA SER A 26 6.22 -13.50 -11.52
C SER A 26 7.42 -14.34 -11.02
N ARG A 27 7.47 -15.63 -11.36
CA ARG A 27 8.56 -16.55 -10.99
C ARG A 27 9.70 -16.63 -12.02
N ILE A 28 9.59 -15.93 -13.14
CA ILE A 28 10.64 -15.89 -14.16
C ILE A 28 11.77 -14.98 -13.67
N LYS A 29 13.01 -15.46 -13.77
CA LYS A 29 14.18 -14.76 -13.24
C LYS A 29 14.38 -13.37 -13.85
N SER A 30 14.11 -13.18 -15.15
CA SER A 30 14.19 -11.86 -15.79
C SER A 30 13.19 -10.85 -15.21
N ILE A 31 12.03 -11.31 -14.75
CA ILE A 31 11.02 -10.46 -14.10
C ILE A 31 11.45 -10.12 -12.68
N GLN A 32 12.04 -11.07 -11.95
CA GLN A 32 12.62 -10.81 -10.61
C GLN A 32 13.80 -9.83 -10.68
N ASP A 33 14.73 -10.06 -11.61
CA ASP A 33 15.93 -9.21 -11.78
C ASP A 33 15.56 -7.76 -12.17
N SER A 34 14.36 -7.54 -12.76
CA SER A 34 13.85 -6.20 -13.08
C SER A 34 13.32 -5.43 -11.85
N ILE A 35 13.11 -6.09 -10.71
CA ILE A 35 12.63 -5.48 -9.46
C ILE A 35 13.80 -4.94 -8.63
N ASP A 36 15.00 -5.54 -8.76
CA ASP A 36 16.17 -5.27 -7.91
C ASP A 36 16.89 -3.95 -8.22
N ASP A 37 16.51 -3.21 -9.26
CA ASP A 37 17.09 -1.89 -9.58
C ASP A 37 16.47 -0.77 -8.73
N LEU A 38 16.69 -0.85 -7.41
CA LEU A 38 16.11 0.06 -6.42
C LEU A 38 17.20 0.72 -5.55
N SER A 39 18.22 1.26 -6.22
CA SER A 39 19.25 2.06 -5.57
C SER A 39 18.74 3.47 -5.26
N LYS A 40 18.12 3.71 -4.09
CA LYS A 40 18.09 5.01 -3.33
C LYS A 40 16.97 5.12 -2.28
N TRP A 41 17.10 4.61 -1.05
CA TRP A 41 16.23 5.12 0.05
C TRP A 41 16.97 5.15 1.40
N SER A 42 17.05 6.33 2.02
CA SER A 42 17.79 6.65 3.25
C SER A 42 16.99 6.35 4.53
N ARG A 43 17.70 5.88 5.56
CA ARG A 43 17.19 5.61 6.91
C ARG A 43 16.97 6.89 7.70
N LEU A 44 15.89 6.94 8.52
CA LEU A 44 15.81 7.38 9.93
C LEU A 44 14.32 7.32 10.39
N SER A 45 14.09 6.95 11.65
CA SER A 45 12.87 6.34 12.20
C SER A 45 11.69 7.29 12.48
N ALA A 46 10.47 6.82 12.18
CA ALA A 46 9.25 7.08 12.94
C ALA A 46 8.74 5.73 13.50
N LEU A 47 9.33 5.29 14.61
CA LEU A 47 9.19 3.91 15.15
C LEU A 47 7.73 3.53 15.44
N GLU A 48 6.97 4.50 15.95
CA GLU A 48 5.54 4.37 16.27
C GLU A 48 4.72 4.01 15.03
N ASN A 49 4.99 4.67 13.91
CA ASN A 49 4.31 4.43 12.65
C ASN A 49 4.53 3.01 12.11
N ILE A 50 5.72 2.44 12.37
CA ILE A 50 6.04 1.07 11.99
C ILE A 50 5.31 0.08 12.90
N ASN A 51 5.27 0.37 14.21
CA ASN A 51 4.55 -0.46 15.18
C ASN A 51 3.05 -0.50 14.88
N ASP A 52 2.42 0.66 14.69
CA ASP A 52 1.00 0.78 14.33
C ASP A 52 0.67 -0.07 13.09
N ILE A 53 1.47 0.06 12.03
CA ILE A 53 1.29 -0.69 10.79
C ILE A 53 1.42 -2.20 11.01
N SER A 54 2.39 -2.63 11.84
CA SER A 54 2.58 -4.05 12.16
C SER A 54 1.42 -4.64 12.95
N GLU A 55 0.73 -3.83 13.76
CA GLU A 55 -0.45 -4.21 14.52
C GLU A 55 -1.76 -4.01 13.74
N GLY A 56 -1.67 -3.49 12.51
CA GLY A 56 -2.84 -3.20 11.66
C GLY A 56 -3.64 -1.98 12.13
N ILE A 57 -3.03 -1.07 12.87
CA ILE A 57 -3.65 0.18 13.34
C ILE A 57 -3.59 1.23 12.23
N VAL A 58 -4.74 1.83 11.93
CA VAL A 58 -4.86 2.93 10.98
C VAL A 58 -4.80 4.24 11.77
N ASN A 59 -3.60 4.82 11.91
CA ASN A 59 -3.44 6.11 12.56
C ASN A 59 -4.03 7.26 11.72
N GLU A 60 -4.25 8.41 12.35
CA GLU A 60 -4.90 9.58 11.73
C GLU A 60 -4.13 10.11 10.52
N HIS A 61 -2.80 9.97 10.50
CA HIS A 61 -1.99 10.40 9.37
C HIS A 61 -2.19 9.50 8.15
N LEU A 62 -2.18 8.17 8.33
CA LEU A 62 -2.50 7.21 7.27
C LEU A 62 -3.92 7.43 6.75
N LYS A 63 -4.88 7.58 7.66
CA LYS A 63 -6.28 7.82 7.33
C LYS A 63 -6.45 9.06 6.45
N SER A 64 -5.88 10.19 6.89
CA SER A 64 -5.95 11.46 6.15
C SER A 64 -5.32 11.36 4.77
N LEU A 65 -4.19 10.66 4.66
CA LEU A 65 -3.51 10.46 3.38
C LEU A 65 -4.37 9.63 2.42
N LEU A 66 -4.94 8.53 2.89
CA LEU A 66 -5.80 7.68 2.06
C LEU A 66 -7.08 8.41 1.65
N GLU A 67 -7.72 9.16 2.56
CA GLU A 67 -8.90 9.97 2.23
C GLU A 67 -8.60 11.07 1.20
N LEU A 68 -7.41 11.68 1.26
CA LEU A 68 -6.98 12.73 0.34
C LEU A 68 -6.70 12.18 -1.07
N ASN A 69 -6.05 11.02 -1.16
CA ASN A 69 -5.54 10.49 -2.42
C ASN A 69 -6.48 9.46 -3.07
N LEU A 70 -7.18 8.67 -2.27
CA LEU A 70 -8.13 7.66 -2.72
C LEU A 70 -9.53 8.17 -2.37
N SER A 71 -10.06 9.04 -3.23
CA SER A 71 -11.40 9.62 -3.09
C SER A 71 -12.41 8.57 -2.61
N LYS A 72 -13.27 8.93 -1.63
CA LYS A 72 -14.35 8.06 -1.13
C LYS A 72 -15.03 7.36 -2.31
N PRO A 73 -15.07 6.02 -2.34
CA PRO A 73 -15.46 5.29 -3.54
C PRO A 73 -16.87 5.71 -3.94
N LYS A 74 -16.99 6.43 -5.07
CA LYS A 74 -18.28 6.68 -5.70
C LYS A 74 -18.81 5.34 -6.19
N LYS A 75 -20.13 5.14 -6.15
CA LYS A 75 -20.78 3.92 -6.66
C LYS A 75 -20.31 3.64 -8.09
N GLY A 76 -19.36 2.70 -8.26
CA GLY A 76 -18.71 2.36 -9.53
C GLY A 76 -17.18 2.56 -9.62
N SER A 77 -16.51 3.12 -8.61
CA SER A 77 -15.04 3.21 -8.61
C SER A 77 -14.41 1.86 -8.22
N ASN A 78 -13.66 1.27 -9.14
CA ASN A 78 -12.98 -0.01 -8.95
C ASN A 78 -11.58 0.16 -8.29
N THR A 79 -11.51 0.93 -7.21
CA THR A 79 -10.26 1.18 -6.49
C THR A 79 -9.96 0.00 -5.58
N ILE A 80 -8.87 -0.73 -5.86
CA ILE A 80 -8.37 -1.84 -5.05
C ILE A 80 -6.98 -1.45 -4.56
N LEU A 81 -6.83 -1.28 -3.25
CA LEU A 81 -5.59 -0.91 -2.60
C LEU A 81 -4.83 -2.15 -2.12
N ALA A 82 -3.62 -2.37 -2.61
CA ALA A 82 -2.71 -3.35 -2.02
C ALA A 82 -2.09 -2.80 -0.73
N ALA A 83 -2.15 -3.58 0.34
CA ALA A 83 -1.50 -3.31 1.61
C ALA A 83 -0.48 -4.41 1.94
N SER A 84 0.52 -4.09 2.76
CA SER A 84 1.63 -5.00 3.08
C SER A 84 1.25 -6.17 3.99
N ALA A 85 0.07 -6.12 4.63
CA ALA A 85 -0.41 -7.16 5.52
C ALA A 85 -1.94 -7.26 5.49
N ALA A 86 -2.46 -8.48 5.63
CA ALA A 86 -3.90 -8.74 5.63
C ALA A 86 -4.64 -8.06 6.80
N THR A 87 -4.01 -7.96 7.97
CA THR A 87 -4.57 -7.25 9.14
C THR A 87 -4.77 -5.77 8.83
N LEU A 88 -3.76 -5.12 8.25
CA LEU A 88 -3.84 -3.73 7.83
C LEU A 88 -4.87 -3.53 6.72
N ALA A 89 -4.89 -4.41 5.72
CA ALA A 89 -5.88 -4.37 4.64
C ALA A 89 -7.32 -4.41 5.18
N TRP A 90 -7.56 -5.27 6.17
CA TRP A 90 -8.85 -5.36 6.84
C TRP A 90 -9.19 -4.07 7.60
N SER A 91 -8.28 -3.56 8.43
CA SER A 91 -8.49 -2.33 9.20
C SER A 91 -8.74 -1.11 8.30
N ILE A 92 -8.04 -1.00 7.16
CA ILE A 92 -8.28 0.06 6.17
C ILE A 92 -9.66 -0.10 5.54
N SER A 93 -10.04 -1.33 5.19
CA SER A 93 -11.35 -1.62 4.60
C SER A 93 -12.49 -1.29 5.56
N ASP A 94 -12.35 -1.62 6.84
CA ASP A 94 -13.34 -1.33 7.88
C ASP A 94 -13.43 0.18 8.17
N ALA A 95 -12.29 0.87 8.28
CA ALA A 95 -12.26 2.29 8.63
C ALA A 95 -12.69 3.23 7.49
N LEU A 96 -12.39 2.88 6.23
CA LEU A 96 -12.55 3.79 5.09
C LEU A 96 -13.47 3.25 3.99
N GLY A 97 -13.90 2.00 4.06
CA GLY A 97 -14.72 1.36 3.01
C GLY A 97 -13.98 1.18 1.68
N ILE A 98 -12.65 1.25 1.69
CA ILE A 98 -11.80 1.02 0.51
C ILE A 98 -11.58 -0.48 0.36
N GLN A 99 -11.80 -1.02 -0.84
CA GLN A 99 -11.50 -2.42 -1.10
C GLN A 99 -9.98 -2.64 -1.06
N CYS A 100 -9.52 -3.55 -0.21
CA CYS A 100 -8.10 -3.87 -0.08
C CYS A 100 -7.78 -5.30 -0.50
N ASP A 101 -6.54 -5.50 -0.95
CA ASP A 101 -5.91 -6.79 -1.28
C ASP A 101 -4.57 -6.87 -0.52
N ALA A 102 -4.12 -8.07 -0.15
CA ALA A 102 -2.93 -8.27 0.69
C ALA A 102 -2.02 -9.36 0.14
#